data_AF-A0A097C2Z7-F1
#
_entry.id   AF-A0A097C2Z7-F1
#
_cell.length_a   1.000
_cell.length_b   1.000
_cell.length_c   1.000
_cell.angle_alpha   90.00
_cell.angle_beta   90.00
_cell.angle_gamma   90.00
#
_symmetry.space_group_name_H-M   'P 1'
#
loop_
_entity.id
_entity.type
_entity.pdbx_description
1 polymer ?
#
loop_
_entity_poly.entity_id
_entity_poly.type
_entity_poly.pdbx_seq_one_letter_code
_entity_poly.pdbx_strand_id
1 'polypeptide(L)'
;SDDCEIYVDKIDQDIYEKLKTLYDLYTNFNKFKTESLRTVAATCENGPKCVALYNEHAEKCNKNYNKDFCVKLIDFKKEYEEHME
;
A
#
# COMPACT_ATOMS: atom_id res chain seq x y z
N SER A 1 4.51 24.84 -33.09
CA SER A 1 4.23 24.81 -31.64
C SER A 1 4.18 23.35 -31.31
N ASP A 2 5.33 22.79 -30.95
CA ASP A 2 5.48 21.36 -30.72
C ASP A 2 4.57 20.91 -29.59
N ASP A 3 3.92 19.79 -29.85
CA ASP A 3 2.90 19.14 -29.06
C ASP A 3 3.45 18.87 -27.66
N CYS A 4 2.97 19.63 -26.68
CA CYS A 4 3.08 19.26 -25.28
C CYS A 4 1.89 18.34 -24.96
N GLU A 5 1.71 17.25 -25.73
CA GLU A 5 0.97 16.09 -25.26
C GLU A 5 1.85 15.39 -24.23
N ILE A 6 2.00 16.05 -23.09
CA ILE A 6 2.62 15.52 -21.89
C ILE A 6 1.83 14.26 -21.57
N TYR A 7 2.53 13.12 -21.53
CA TYR A 7 2.09 11.83 -21.00
C TYR A 7 1.68 11.95 -19.52
N VAL A 8 0.68 12.78 -19.22
CA VAL A 8 -0.08 12.68 -17.99
C VAL A 8 -1.10 11.59 -18.27
N ASP A 9 -0.74 10.35 -17.92
CA ASP A 9 -1.73 9.29 -17.85
C ASP A 9 -2.92 9.85 -17.07
N LYS A 10 -4.10 9.83 -17.70
CA LYS A 10 -5.30 10.34 -17.06
C LYS A 10 -5.51 9.53 -15.80
N ILE A 11 -5.43 10.20 -14.64
CA ILE A 11 -5.78 9.61 -13.37
C ILE A 11 -7.30 9.42 -13.40
N ASP A 12 -7.73 8.24 -13.82
CA ASP A 12 -9.10 7.82 -13.67
C ASP A 12 -9.37 7.35 -12.23
N GLN A 13 -10.62 7.02 -11.96
CA GLN A 13 -11.05 6.61 -10.63
C GLN A 13 -10.34 5.33 -10.15
N ASP A 14 -10.06 4.37 -11.05
CA ASP A 14 -9.38 3.11 -10.71
C ASP A 14 -7.91 3.35 -10.35
N ILE A 15 -7.22 4.23 -11.09
CA ILE A 15 -5.85 4.66 -10.76
C ILE A 15 -5.84 5.42 -9.43
N TYR A 16 -6.77 6.36 -9.23
CA TYR A 16 -6.87 7.12 -7.99
C TYR A 16 -7.07 6.21 -6.77
N GLU A 17 -8.00 5.25 -6.85
CA GLU A 17 -8.29 4.32 -5.76
C GLU A 17 -7.07 3.46 -5.41
N LYS A 18 -6.34 2.97 -6.41
CA LYS A 18 -5.08 2.21 -6.19
C LYS A 18 -4.01 3.04 -5.51
N LEU A 19 -3.82 4.29 -5.97
CA LEU A 19 -2.86 5.21 -5.35
C LEU A 19 -3.25 5.51 -3.91
N LYS A 20 -4.54 5.71 -3.64
CA LYS A 20 -5.06 5.91 -2.29
C LYS A 20 -4.82 4.69 -1.40
N THR A 21 -5.07 3.47 -1.87
CA THR A 21 -4.77 2.24 -1.12
C THR A 21 -3.30 2.17 -0.75
N LEU A 22 -2.38 2.42 -1.69
CA LEU A 22 -0.94 2.42 -1.40
C LEU A 22 -0.59 3.49 -0.37
N TYR A 23 -1.12 4.70 -0.53
CA TYR A 23 -0.91 5.79 0.42
C TYR A 23 -1.38 5.42 1.84
N ASP A 24 -2.57 4.83 1.97
CA ASP A 24 -3.13 4.42 3.25
C ASP A 24 -2.32 3.27 3.87
N LEU A 25 -1.84 2.32 3.08
CA LEU A 25 -0.94 1.25 3.54
C LEU A 25 0.34 1.82 4.17
N TYR A 26 1.08 2.67 3.45
CA TYR A 26 2.32 3.24 3.97
C TYR A 26 2.08 4.19 5.15
N THR A 27 0.95 4.91 5.16
CA THR A 27 0.59 5.76 6.30
C THR A 27 0.34 4.94 7.57
N ASN A 28 -0.42 3.85 7.47
CA ASN A 28 -0.63 2.94 8.59
C ASN A 28 0.67 2.23 8.98
N PHE A 29 1.49 1.83 8.02
CA PHE A 29 2.74 1.14 8.27
C PHE A 29 3.74 2.01 9.04
N ASN A 30 3.93 3.28 8.64
CA ASN A 30 4.80 4.21 9.37
C ASN A 30 4.35 4.42 10.82
N LYS A 31 3.04 4.48 11.06
CA LYS A 31 2.49 4.51 12.42
C LYS A 31 2.75 3.21 13.16
N PHE A 32 2.55 2.07 12.51
CA PHE A 32 2.82 0.75 13.08
C PHE A 32 4.29 0.59 13.47
N LYS A 33 5.24 1.03 12.63
CA LYS A 33 6.67 1.07 12.99
C LYS A 33 6.89 1.81 14.29
N THR A 34 6.26 2.97 14.44
CA THR A 34 6.36 3.78 15.66
C THR A 34 5.68 3.12 16.87
N GLU A 35 4.51 2.49 16.67
CA GLU A 35 3.76 1.78 17.72
C GLU A 35 4.52 0.56 18.23
N SER A 36 5.08 -0.24 17.32
CA SER A 36 5.80 -1.48 17.63
C SER A 36 7.10 -1.27 18.43
N LEU A 37 7.69 -0.08 18.35
CA LEU A 37 8.88 0.30 19.12
C LEU A 37 8.56 0.71 20.57
N ARG A 38 7.28 0.96 20.90
CA ARG A 38 6.89 1.40 22.24
C ARG A 38 6.87 0.20 23.19
N THR A 39 7.64 0.30 24.27
CA THR A 39 7.74 -0.72 25.33
C THR A 39 6.53 -0.77 26.26
N VAL A 40 5.70 0.28 26.25
CA VAL A 40 4.44 0.36 27.00
C VAL A 40 3.36 -0.29 26.16
N ALA A 41 2.34 -0.90 26.79
CA ALA A 41 1.20 -1.61 26.21
C ALA A 41 0.31 -0.75 25.27
N ALA A 42 0.92 -0.07 24.30
CA ALA A 42 0.26 0.60 23.21
C ALA A 42 -0.36 -0.47 22.32
N THR A 43 -1.66 -0.37 22.11
CA THR A 43 -2.36 -1.18 21.14
C THR A 43 -1.74 -0.94 19.76
N CYS A 44 -1.23 -2.00 19.13
CA CYS A 44 -0.73 -1.94 17.75
C CYS A 44 -1.92 -1.89 16.80
N GLU A 45 -2.61 -0.74 16.73
CA GLU A 45 -3.85 -0.59 15.98
C GLU A 45 -3.61 -0.49 14.47
N ASN A 46 -2.44 -0.01 14.05
CA ASN A 46 -2.18 0.21 12.62
C ASN A 46 -1.65 -1.04 11.91
N GLY A 47 -1.06 -2.01 12.62
CA GLY A 47 -0.67 -3.31 12.04
C GLY A 47 -1.86 -4.07 11.44
N PRO A 48 -2.94 -4.32 12.20
CA PRO A 48 -4.16 -4.95 11.69
C PRO A 48 -4.80 -4.20 10.51
N LYS A 49 -4.72 -2.86 10.48
CA LYS A 49 -5.20 -2.06 9.35
C LYS A 49 -4.38 -2.30 8.08
N CYS A 50 -3.05 -2.42 8.21
CA CYS A 50 -2.18 -2.79 7.09
C CYS A 50 -2.60 -4.15 6.51
N VAL A 51 -2.81 -5.15 7.38
CA VAL A 51 -3.20 -6.51 6.98
C VAL A 51 -4.58 -6.51 6.29
N ALA A 52 -5.56 -5.78 6.85
CA ALA A 52 -6.89 -5.70 6.26
C ALA A 52 -6.87 -5.07 4.86
N LEU A 53 -6.19 -3.92 4.70
CA LEU A 53 -6.04 -3.25 3.41
C LEU A 53 -5.28 -4.11 2.41
N TYR A 54 -4.19 -4.77 2.82
CA TYR A 54 -3.45 -5.66 1.93
C TYR A 54 -4.35 -6.81 1.43
N ASN A 55 -5.08 -7.46 2.33
CA ASN A 55 -5.91 -8.62 1.99
C ASN A 55 -7.08 -8.28 1.04
N GLU A 56 -7.70 -7.10 1.18
CA GLU A 56 -8.77 -6.64 0.29
C GLU A 56 -8.33 -6.60 -1.19
N HIS A 57 -7.05 -6.29 -1.42
CA HIS A 57 -6.49 -6.16 -2.76
C HIS A 57 -5.67 -7.38 -3.21
N ALA A 58 -5.13 -8.17 -2.28
CA ALA A 58 -4.36 -9.37 -2.58
C ALA A 58 -5.18 -10.41 -3.36
N GLU A 59 -6.46 -10.59 -3.02
CA GLU A 59 -7.35 -11.50 -3.78
C GLU A 59 -7.52 -11.09 -5.24
N LYS A 60 -7.60 -9.77 -5.50
CA LYS A 60 -7.72 -9.22 -6.86
C LYS A 60 -6.41 -9.40 -7.63
N CYS A 61 -5.27 -9.22 -6.96
CA CYS A 61 -3.95 -9.45 -7.55
C CYS A 61 -3.66 -10.93 -7.87
N ASN A 62 -4.19 -11.86 -7.08
CA ASN A 62 -4.11 -13.30 -7.39
C ASN A 62 -4.87 -13.69 -8.66
N LYS A 63 -5.90 -12.92 -9.03
CA LYS A 63 -6.74 -13.16 -10.23
C LYS A 63 -6.24 -12.41 -11.47
N ASN A 64 -5.51 -11.31 -11.32
CA ASN A 64 -4.97 -10.49 -12.40
C ASN A 64 -3.57 -9.96 -12.03
N TYR A 65 -2.56 -10.79 -12.26
CA TYR A 65 -1.19 -10.63 -11.76
C TYR A 65 -0.42 -9.44 -12.38
N ASN A 66 -0.86 -8.89 -13.52
CA ASN A 66 -0.04 -8.06 -14.39
C ASN A 66 -0.43 -6.56 -14.38
N LYS A 67 -0.56 -5.97 -13.18
CA LYS A 67 -0.74 -4.52 -13.02
C LYS A 67 0.29 -3.98 -12.04
N ASP A 68 0.92 -2.85 -12.35
CA ASP A 68 1.97 -2.20 -11.54
C ASP A 68 1.60 -2.07 -10.05
N PHE A 69 0.31 -1.87 -9.77
CA PHE A 69 -0.24 -1.87 -8.43
C PHE A 69 0.02 -3.16 -7.63
N CYS A 70 -0.13 -4.34 -8.24
CA CYS A 70 0.08 -5.62 -7.57
C CYS A 70 1.56 -5.85 -7.23
N VAL A 71 2.48 -5.39 -8.09
CA VAL A 71 3.91 -5.40 -7.78
C VAL A 71 4.18 -4.55 -6.53
N LYS A 72 3.60 -3.35 -6.46
CA LYS A 72 3.74 -2.48 -5.28
C LYS A 72 3.14 -3.06 -4.00
N LEU A 73 2.07 -3.85 -4.09
CA LEU A 73 1.55 -4.58 -2.93
C LEU A 73 2.48 -5.70 -2.46
N ILE A 74 3.11 -6.43 -3.38
CA ILE A 74 4.09 -7.47 -3.04
C ILE A 74 5.32 -6.84 -2.37
N ASP A 75 5.80 -5.72 -2.89
CA ASP A 75 6.92 -4.97 -2.29
C ASP A 75 6.56 -4.53 -0.86
N PHE A 76 5.36 -3.96 -0.67
CA PHE A 76 4.86 -3.60 0.65
C PHE A 76 4.83 -4.78 1.62
N LYS A 77 4.36 -5.96 1.17
CA LYS A 77 4.33 -7.16 2.01
C LYS A 77 5.71 -7.52 2.53
N LYS A 78 6.73 -7.49 1.67
CA LYS A 78 8.11 -7.79 2.06
C LYS A 78 8.61 -6.82 3.12
N GLU A 79 8.41 -5.51 2.91
CA GLU A 79 8.81 -4.49 3.89
C GLU A 79 8.11 -4.68 5.24
N TYR A 80 6.82 -5.05 5.21
CA TYR A 80 6.04 -5.32 6.42
C TYR A 80 6.57 -6.55 7.18
N GLU A 81 6.87 -7.64 6.47
CA GLU A 81 7.44 -8.86 7.04
C GLU A 81 8.83 -8.60 7.63
N GLU A 82 9.70 -7.88 6.91
CA GLU A 82 11.03 -7.47 7.38
C GLU A 82 10.98 -6.61 8.66
N HIS A 83 9.94 -5.79 8.83
CA HIS A 83 9.75 -5.01 10.06
C HIS A 83 9.26 -5.85 11.24
N MET A 84 8.62 -7.00 10.99
CA MET A 84 8.13 -7.88 12.04
C MET A 84 9.15 -8.95 12.48
N GLU A 85 10.22 -9.16 11.72
CA GLU A 85 11.36 -10.02 12.11
C GLU A 85 12.21 -9.40 13.24
#